data_AF-A0A7X7A0F0-F1
#
_entry.id   AF-A0A7X7A0F0-F1
#
_cell.length_a   1.000
_cell.length_b   1.000
_cell.length_c   1.000
_cell.angle_alpha   90.00
_cell.angle_beta   90.00
_cell.angle_gamma   90.00
#
_symmetry.space_group_name_H-M   'P 1'
#
loop_
_entity.id
_entity.type
_entity.pdbx_description
1 polymer ?
#
loop_
_entity_poly.entity_id
_entity_poly.type
_entity_poly.pdbx_seq_one_letter_code
_entity_poly.pdbx_strand_id
1 'polypeptide(L)'
;MSIFLMEHQLLIRNNLNNKSRIFFNTKAAKANIKLIASDIAQLIISNPYPGDLRLDSYRWITDTALYMDEIYNPHFMFLSYANLYHLVLNSPYDESNWNLHIEELFYQVGRFIDKTDYIPIILGSGGTYPIEGITDLSYLEGEANFNWPSSVYATVYNAGKKDLKYLEKDKAIQMVIPYERLKAMAEEPKEVLPDYFLIARRGYAFSKSNVPTSYSVNARDVEIPIIAPQPINRVSQVAKMAKSLLHRRKRVALIILEGVSSPDFRWTHHICSNTYSWFTYLPEELQYLTLCTGWDFPSYHIFYRFCSPKYSFNTFLNKLNLEGKTVGSKINIRSAAIGSRRNLTHLASGADIAIECGYSC
;
A
#
# COMPACT_ATOMS: atom_id res chain seq x y z
N MET A 1 -28.13 10.73 2.18
CA MET A 1 -26.73 10.84 2.60
C MET A 1 -26.70 10.60 4.11
N SER A 2 -25.92 9.62 4.58
CA SER A 2 -25.85 9.31 6.02
C SER A 2 -24.45 9.67 6.50
N ILE A 3 -24.35 10.63 7.41
CA ILE A 3 -23.08 11.06 8.02
C ILE A 3 -22.85 10.17 9.24
N PHE A 4 -21.80 9.36 9.22
CA PHE A 4 -21.37 8.61 10.39
C PHE A 4 -20.15 9.31 11.00
N LEU A 5 -20.26 9.67 12.28
CA LEU A 5 -19.14 10.05 13.12
C LEU A 5 -18.51 8.76 13.66
N MET A 6 -17.40 8.33 13.09
CA MET A 6 -16.43 7.51 13.82
C MET A 6 -15.44 8.49 14.43
N GLU A 7 -15.05 8.31 15.70
CA GLU A 7 -14.62 9.36 16.65
C GLU A 7 -13.59 10.42 16.19
N HIS A 8 -12.92 10.33 15.03
CA HIS A 8 -12.09 11.40 14.46
C HIS A 8 -12.11 11.51 12.92
N GLN A 9 -13.15 10.99 12.25
CA GLN A 9 -13.30 11.05 10.81
C GLN A 9 -14.77 11.32 10.41
N LEU A 10 -15.00 12.36 9.59
CA LEU A 10 -16.29 12.48 8.90
C LEU A 10 -16.22 11.54 7.70
N LEU A 11 -17.16 10.60 7.61
CA LEU A 11 -17.28 9.71 6.46
C LEU A 11 -18.51 10.10 5.65
N ILE A 12 -18.30 10.53 4.41
CA ILE A 12 -19.39 10.63 3.43
C ILE A 12 -19.36 9.36 2.59
N ARG A 13 -20.45 8.61 2.65
CA ARG A 13 -20.69 7.46 1.77
C ARG A 13 -21.63 7.85 0.65
N ASN A 14 -21.34 7.39 -0.56
CA ASN A 14 -22.31 7.41 -1.63
C ASN A 14 -23.39 6.35 -1.35
N ASN A 15 -24.52 6.78 -0.79
CA ASN A 15 -25.65 5.90 -0.44
C ASN A 15 -26.29 5.21 -1.66
N LEU A 16 -25.98 5.61 -2.90
CA LEU A 16 -26.59 5.04 -4.11
C LEU A 16 -25.86 3.78 -4.60
N ASN A 17 -24.56 3.62 -4.34
CA ASN A 17 -23.80 2.48 -4.89
C ASN A 17 -22.66 1.94 -4.01
N ASN A 18 -22.30 2.57 -2.89
CA ASN A 18 -21.18 2.18 -2.01
C ASN A 18 -19.80 2.03 -2.70
N LYS A 19 -19.64 2.50 -3.95
CA LYS A 19 -18.44 2.28 -4.78
C LYS A 19 -17.31 3.27 -4.52
N SER A 20 -17.56 4.36 -3.80
CA SER A 20 -16.55 5.35 -3.44
C SER A 20 -16.82 5.91 -2.05
N ARG A 21 -15.75 6.31 -1.35
CA ARG A 21 -15.80 6.83 0.02
C ARG A 21 -14.96 8.09 0.16
N ILE A 22 -15.46 9.03 0.95
CA ILE A 22 -14.71 10.22 1.35
C ILE A 22 -14.43 10.14 2.84
N PHE A 23 -13.16 10.29 3.18
CA PHE A 23 -12.69 10.43 4.55
C PHE A 23 -12.21 11.87 4.74
N PHE A 24 -12.75 12.54 5.75
CA PHE A 24 -12.22 13.81 6.21
C PHE A 24 -11.51 13.60 7.53
N ASN A 25 -10.26 14.04 7.61
CA ASN A 25 -9.49 14.02 8.84
C ASN A 25 -9.88 15.22 9.72
N THR A 26 -10.62 14.97 10.81
CA THR A 26 -11.30 16.05 11.57
C THR A 26 -10.35 16.97 12.33
N LYS A 27 -9.08 16.59 12.54
CA LYS A 27 -8.09 17.45 13.22
C LYS A 27 -7.33 18.38 12.27
N ALA A 28 -7.39 18.13 10.97
CA ALA A 28 -6.97 19.06 9.93
C ALA A 28 -8.10 20.03 9.50
N ALA A 29 -9.30 19.89 10.09
CA ALA A 29 -10.48 20.68 9.79
C ALA A 29 -10.34 22.14 10.21
N LYS A 30 -9.54 22.91 9.47
CA LYS A 30 -9.60 24.37 9.45
C LYS A 30 -10.57 24.80 8.34
N ALA A 31 -11.63 25.50 8.74
CA ALA A 31 -12.49 26.46 8.03
C ALA A 31 -13.09 26.15 6.64
N ASN A 32 -12.41 25.43 5.73
CA ASN A 32 -12.80 25.35 4.31
C ASN A 32 -13.45 24.03 3.87
N ILE A 33 -13.33 22.95 4.65
CA ILE A 33 -13.93 21.65 4.26
C ILE A 33 -15.45 21.74 4.11
N LYS A 34 -16.13 22.49 5.00
CA LYS A 34 -17.58 22.69 4.91
C LYS A 34 -18.02 23.37 3.61
N LEU A 35 -17.17 24.25 3.06
CA LEU A 35 -17.48 25.01 1.84
C LEU A 35 -17.45 24.12 0.60
N ILE A 36 -16.54 23.14 0.56
CA ILE A 36 -16.35 22.25 -0.58
C ILE A 36 -16.98 20.87 -0.41
N ALA A 37 -17.57 20.57 0.75
CA ALA A 37 -18.15 19.26 1.04
C ALA A 37 -19.28 18.89 0.06
N SER A 38 -20.09 19.87 -0.36
CA SER A 38 -21.14 19.67 -1.35
C SER A 38 -20.56 19.33 -2.72
N ASP A 39 -19.52 20.04 -3.14
CA ASP A 39 -18.85 19.85 -4.44
C ASP A 39 -18.18 18.48 -4.51
N ILE A 40 -17.46 18.08 -3.45
CA ILE A 40 -16.83 16.74 -3.37
C ILE A 40 -17.89 15.64 -3.36
N ALA A 41 -19.00 15.84 -2.65
CA ALA A 41 -20.08 14.87 -2.65
C ALA A 41 -20.72 14.73 -4.04
N GLN A 42 -20.93 15.83 -4.76
CA GLN A 42 -21.46 15.83 -6.11
C GLN A 42 -20.51 15.13 -7.08
N LEU A 43 -19.20 15.38 -6.98
CA LEU A 43 -18.17 14.70 -7.77
C LEU A 43 -18.31 13.17 -7.69
N ILE A 44 -18.45 12.61 -6.48
CA ILE A 44 -18.52 11.15 -6.32
C ILE A 44 -19.85 10.57 -6.79
N ILE A 45 -20.92 11.36 -6.78
CA ILE A 45 -22.22 10.95 -7.32
C ILE A 45 -22.16 10.93 -8.85
N SER A 46 -21.57 11.95 -9.47
CA SER A 46 -21.49 12.09 -10.93
C SER A 46 -20.36 11.25 -11.55
N ASN A 47 -19.33 10.91 -10.78
CA ASN A 47 -18.18 10.14 -11.20
C ASN A 47 -17.93 8.93 -10.26
N PRO A 48 -18.78 7.89 -10.30
CA PRO A 48 -18.62 6.72 -9.45
C PRO A 48 -17.38 5.90 -9.85
N TYR A 49 -16.74 5.26 -8.86
CA TYR A 49 -15.60 4.39 -9.13
C TYR A 49 -15.99 3.23 -10.06
N PRO A 50 -15.27 3.00 -11.18
CA PRO A 50 -15.66 1.99 -12.16
C PRO A 50 -15.46 0.55 -11.71
N GLY A 51 -14.37 0.25 -10.98
CA GLY A 51 -14.04 -1.09 -10.47
C GLY A 51 -12.56 -1.46 -10.67
N ASP A 52 -12.03 -2.35 -9.84
CA ASP A 52 -10.57 -2.54 -9.72
C ASP A 52 -9.89 -3.07 -10.99
N LEU A 53 -10.61 -3.84 -11.80
CA LEU A 53 -10.08 -4.49 -13.00
C LEU A 53 -10.26 -3.68 -14.29
N ARG A 54 -10.91 -2.50 -14.23
CA ARG A 54 -11.27 -1.75 -15.43
C ARG A 54 -10.25 -0.65 -15.75
N LEU A 55 -9.98 -0.44 -17.04
CA LEU A 55 -9.09 0.63 -17.54
C LEU A 55 -9.56 2.03 -17.15
N ASP A 56 -10.88 2.28 -17.10
CA ASP A 56 -11.45 3.57 -16.73
C ASP A 56 -11.16 3.98 -15.27
N SER A 57 -10.70 3.06 -14.41
CA SER A 57 -10.31 3.37 -13.04
C SER A 57 -9.04 4.23 -12.94
N TYR A 58 -8.08 4.10 -13.87
CA TYR A 58 -6.91 5.00 -13.92
C TYR A 58 -7.35 6.44 -14.22
N ARG A 59 -8.29 6.59 -15.16
CA ARG A 59 -8.91 7.87 -15.48
C ARG A 59 -9.68 8.42 -14.30
N TRP A 60 -10.44 7.60 -13.58
CA TRP A 60 -11.20 8.02 -12.40
C TRP A 60 -10.30 8.65 -11.33
N ILE A 61 -9.16 8.03 -11.01
CA ILE A 61 -8.19 8.57 -10.04
C ILE A 61 -7.71 9.96 -10.49
N THR A 62 -7.35 10.06 -11.77
CA THR A 62 -6.77 11.27 -12.33
C THR A 62 -7.77 12.41 -12.47
N ASP A 63 -8.98 12.14 -12.99
CA ASP A 63 -10.06 13.13 -13.10
C ASP A 63 -10.47 13.64 -11.71
N THR A 64 -10.52 12.75 -10.71
CA THR A 64 -10.81 13.12 -9.31
C THR A 64 -9.69 13.98 -8.72
N ALA A 65 -8.42 13.64 -8.98
CA ALA A 65 -7.28 14.42 -8.51
C ALA A 65 -7.22 15.82 -9.13
N LEU A 66 -7.49 15.95 -10.42
CA LEU A 66 -7.56 17.24 -11.11
C LEU A 66 -8.70 18.11 -10.59
N TYR A 67 -9.87 17.52 -10.34
CA TYR A 67 -10.96 18.25 -9.71
C TYR A 67 -10.60 18.72 -8.29
N MET A 68 -9.99 17.86 -7.49
CA MET A 68 -9.52 18.23 -6.15
C MET A 68 -8.45 19.33 -6.18
N ASP A 69 -7.59 19.37 -7.20
CA ASP A 69 -6.68 20.49 -7.41
C ASP A 69 -7.46 21.80 -7.57
N GLU A 70 -8.44 21.83 -8.47
CA GLU A 70 -9.23 23.03 -8.75
C GLU A 70 -9.98 23.57 -7.51
N ILE A 71 -10.70 22.69 -6.80
CA ILE A 71 -11.61 23.13 -5.73
C ILE A 71 -10.93 23.30 -4.37
N TYR A 72 -9.84 22.57 -4.10
CA TYR A 72 -9.18 22.56 -2.80
C TYR A 72 -7.76 23.13 -2.83
N ASN A 73 -7.10 23.06 -3.98
CA ASN A 73 -5.72 23.48 -4.22
C ASN A 73 -4.75 22.94 -3.14
N PRO A 74 -4.55 21.60 -3.08
CA PRO A 74 -3.66 21.00 -2.11
C PRO A 74 -2.20 21.44 -2.32
N HIS A 75 -1.46 21.52 -1.22
CA HIS A 75 0.00 21.58 -1.28
C HIS A 75 0.60 20.18 -1.45
N PHE A 76 -0.08 19.15 -0.94
CA PHE A 76 0.33 17.75 -1.05
C PHE A 76 -0.79 16.91 -1.69
N MET A 77 -0.47 16.21 -2.76
CA MET A 77 -1.35 15.23 -3.41
C MET A 77 -0.76 13.84 -3.24
N PHE A 78 -1.57 12.87 -2.80
CA PHE A 78 -1.21 11.47 -2.76
C PHE A 78 -2.08 10.69 -3.75
N LEU A 79 -1.46 10.04 -4.74
CA LEU A 79 -2.15 9.28 -5.77
C LEU A 79 -1.74 7.81 -5.70
N SER A 80 -2.70 6.91 -5.57
CA SER A 80 -2.47 5.45 -5.52
C SER A 80 -3.22 4.75 -6.65
N TYR A 81 -2.46 4.16 -7.56
CA TYR A 81 -2.97 3.38 -8.68
C TYR A 81 -2.74 1.89 -8.41
N ALA A 82 -3.71 1.25 -7.75
CA ALA A 82 -3.67 -0.16 -7.35
C ALA A 82 -4.16 -1.16 -8.41
N ASN A 83 -4.79 -0.66 -9.49
CA ASN A 83 -5.57 -1.46 -10.43
C ASN A 83 -4.76 -2.58 -11.11
N LEU A 84 -3.51 -2.28 -11.50
CA LEU A 84 -2.61 -3.26 -12.12
C LEU A 84 -2.28 -4.42 -11.18
N TYR A 85 -2.04 -4.12 -9.91
CA TYR A 85 -1.82 -5.13 -8.88
C TYR A 85 -3.08 -5.98 -8.63
N HIS A 86 -4.28 -5.36 -8.59
CA HIS A 86 -5.53 -6.11 -8.47
C HIS A 86 -5.80 -7.01 -9.69
N LEU A 87 -5.46 -6.56 -10.89
CA LEU A 87 -5.61 -7.32 -12.13
C LEU A 87 -4.84 -8.64 -12.10
N VAL A 88 -3.54 -8.60 -11.80
CA VAL A 88 -2.70 -9.82 -11.79
C VAL A 88 -2.99 -10.77 -10.66
N LEU A 89 -3.60 -10.30 -9.57
CA LEU A 89 -4.05 -11.18 -8.49
C LEU A 89 -5.35 -11.93 -8.85
N ASN A 90 -6.22 -11.32 -9.66
CA ASN A 90 -7.59 -11.81 -9.90
C ASN A 90 -7.84 -12.32 -11.33
N SER A 91 -6.88 -12.19 -12.23
CA SER A 91 -6.99 -12.65 -13.61
C SER A 91 -5.75 -13.44 -14.04
N PRO A 92 -5.92 -14.47 -14.89
CA PRO A 92 -4.81 -15.13 -15.58
C PRO A 92 -3.92 -14.11 -16.30
N TYR A 93 -2.61 -14.38 -16.34
CA TYR A 93 -1.64 -13.42 -16.90
C TYR A 93 -1.86 -13.19 -18.41
N ASP A 94 -2.21 -14.23 -19.15
CA ASP A 94 -2.53 -14.20 -20.58
C ASP A 94 -3.83 -13.45 -20.90
N GLU A 95 -4.76 -13.37 -19.95
CA GLU A 95 -6.03 -12.64 -20.09
C GLU A 95 -5.95 -11.19 -19.57
N SER A 96 -4.82 -10.80 -18.97
CA SER A 96 -4.69 -9.52 -18.25
C SER A 96 -4.65 -8.27 -19.12
N ASN A 97 -4.48 -8.36 -20.45
CA ASN A 97 -4.24 -7.19 -21.30
C ASN A 97 -3.15 -6.24 -20.73
N TRP A 98 -2.11 -6.80 -20.10
CA TRP A 98 -1.09 -6.08 -19.31
C TRP A 98 -0.59 -4.78 -19.95
N ASN A 99 -0.20 -4.84 -21.23
CA ASN A 99 0.36 -3.68 -21.92
C ASN A 99 -0.65 -2.52 -22.02
N LEU A 100 -1.92 -2.80 -22.27
CA LEU A 100 -2.97 -1.77 -22.33
C LEU A 100 -3.16 -1.10 -20.96
N HIS A 101 -3.13 -1.87 -19.88
CA HIS A 101 -3.20 -1.33 -18.52
C HIS A 101 -1.99 -0.47 -18.17
N ILE A 102 -0.77 -0.92 -18.53
CA ILE A 102 0.45 -0.14 -18.33
C ILE A 102 0.41 1.17 -19.14
N GLU A 103 0.03 1.12 -20.41
CA GLU A 103 -0.06 2.30 -21.27
C GLU A 103 -1.07 3.31 -20.72
N GLU A 104 -2.28 2.87 -20.36
CA GLU A 104 -3.30 3.74 -19.78
C GLU A 104 -2.84 4.32 -18.44
N LEU A 105 -2.21 3.53 -17.57
CA LEU A 105 -1.66 4.01 -16.31
C LEU A 105 -0.67 5.17 -16.52
N PHE A 106 0.35 4.97 -17.35
CA PHE A 106 1.37 5.99 -17.59
C PHE A 106 0.81 7.21 -18.33
N TYR A 107 -0.14 7.02 -19.26
CA TYR A 107 -0.87 8.12 -19.89
C TYR A 107 -1.61 8.98 -18.86
N GLN A 108 -2.32 8.35 -17.93
CA GLN A 108 -3.09 9.05 -16.91
C GLN A 108 -2.21 9.79 -15.90
N VAL A 109 -1.09 9.18 -15.48
CA VAL A 109 -0.10 9.86 -14.62
C VAL A 109 0.54 11.05 -15.35
N GLY A 110 0.90 10.89 -16.63
CA GLY A 110 1.43 11.99 -17.45
C GLY A 110 0.43 13.14 -17.57
N ARG A 111 -0.84 12.82 -17.86
CA ARG A 111 -1.93 13.79 -17.94
C ARG A 111 -2.11 14.60 -16.65
N PHE A 112 -1.93 13.99 -15.48
CA PHE A 112 -1.97 14.72 -14.20
C PHE A 112 -0.81 15.71 -14.08
N ILE A 113 0.41 15.25 -14.40
CA ILE A 113 1.62 16.07 -14.31
C ILE A 113 1.56 17.25 -15.29
N ASP A 114 1.13 17.02 -16.53
CA ASP A 114 1.06 18.05 -17.57
C ASP A 114 0.03 19.14 -17.27
N LYS A 115 -1.01 18.82 -16.49
CA LYS A 115 -2.10 19.75 -16.17
C LYS A 115 -1.92 20.48 -14.84
N THR A 116 -0.87 20.18 -14.09
CA THR A 116 -0.65 20.73 -12.74
C THR A 116 0.78 21.22 -12.58
N ASP A 117 1.05 21.97 -11.52
CA ASP A 117 2.39 22.47 -11.18
C ASP A 117 3.03 21.68 -10.02
N TYR A 118 2.51 20.48 -9.73
CA TYR A 118 3.06 19.61 -8.71
C TYR A 118 4.46 19.13 -9.10
N ILE A 119 5.37 19.11 -8.13
CA ILE A 119 6.63 18.39 -8.24
C ILE A 119 6.34 16.91 -8.00
N PRO A 120 6.53 16.01 -8.98
CA PRO A 120 6.16 14.62 -8.83
C PRO A 120 7.28 13.82 -8.14
N ILE A 121 6.86 12.89 -7.27
CA ILE A 121 7.65 11.75 -6.79
C ILE A 121 6.85 10.51 -7.19
N ILE A 122 7.34 9.76 -8.17
CA ILE A 122 6.61 8.65 -8.80
C ILE A 122 7.38 7.37 -8.55
N LEU A 123 6.74 6.33 -8.04
CA LEU A 123 7.41 5.03 -7.85
C LEU A 123 6.54 3.86 -8.28
N GLY A 124 7.19 2.85 -8.85
CA GLY A 124 6.62 1.50 -8.94
C GLY A 124 6.78 0.79 -7.60
N SER A 125 5.79 0.03 -7.16
CA SER A 125 5.83 -0.65 -5.86
C SER A 125 6.58 -1.99 -5.86
N GLY A 126 7.03 -2.44 -7.03
CA GLY A 126 7.48 -3.82 -7.27
C GLY A 126 6.42 -4.64 -8.01
N GLY A 127 6.87 -5.67 -8.72
CA GLY A 127 6.04 -6.51 -9.59
C GLY A 127 5.45 -7.73 -8.90
N THR A 128 4.86 -8.59 -9.74
CA THR A 128 4.32 -9.89 -9.34
C THR A 128 4.88 -11.00 -10.23
N TYR A 129 4.74 -12.25 -9.78
CA TYR A 129 5.06 -13.46 -10.53
C TYR A 129 3.84 -14.36 -10.57
N PRO A 130 3.57 -15.05 -11.70
CA PRO A 130 2.62 -16.16 -11.72
C PRO A 130 2.97 -17.18 -10.62
N ILE A 131 1.94 -17.78 -10.02
CA ILE A 131 2.16 -18.82 -9.01
C ILE A 131 2.70 -20.09 -9.67
N GLU A 132 3.89 -20.50 -9.25
CA GLU A 132 4.54 -21.76 -9.63
C GLU A 132 4.19 -22.91 -8.68
N GLY A 133 3.90 -22.60 -7.42
CA GLY A 133 3.59 -23.60 -6.41
C GLY A 133 3.13 -23.02 -5.08
N ILE A 134 2.53 -23.89 -4.27
CA ILE A 134 2.02 -23.54 -2.94
C ILE A 134 2.53 -24.54 -1.92
N THR A 135 3.03 -24.04 -0.80
CA THR A 135 3.30 -24.84 0.40
C THR A 135 2.09 -24.80 1.31
N ASP A 136 1.45 -25.95 1.50
CA ASP A 136 0.40 -26.12 2.51
C ASP A 136 1.02 -26.27 3.91
N LEU A 137 0.76 -25.28 4.76
CA LEU A 137 1.25 -25.23 6.13
C LEU A 137 0.27 -25.90 7.12
N SER A 138 -0.85 -26.45 6.66
CA SER A 138 -1.82 -27.17 7.52
C SER A 138 -1.27 -28.49 8.09
N TYR A 139 -0.20 -29.02 7.50
CA TYR A 139 0.47 -30.25 7.94
C TYR A 139 1.45 -30.07 9.10
N LEU A 140 1.71 -28.83 9.53
CA LEU A 140 2.61 -28.56 10.65
C LEU A 140 1.94 -28.93 11.99
N GLU A 141 2.74 -29.41 12.95
CA GLU A 141 2.29 -29.58 14.33
C GLU A 141 2.04 -28.20 14.99
N GLY A 142 2.85 -27.20 14.64
CA GLY A 142 2.71 -25.81 15.07
C GLY A 142 1.64 -24.98 14.33
N GLU A 143 1.29 -23.83 14.90
CA GLU A 143 0.33 -22.88 14.31
C GLU A 143 1.00 -21.97 13.28
N ALA A 144 0.60 -22.12 12.01
CA ALA A 144 1.06 -21.27 10.91
C ALA A 144 0.08 -20.15 10.55
N ASN A 145 0.65 -18.98 10.26
CA ASN A 145 -0.04 -17.76 9.84
C ASN A 145 0.73 -17.12 8.67
N PHE A 146 0.06 -16.73 7.58
CA PHE A 146 0.68 -16.10 6.39
C PHE A 146 0.00 -14.79 5.97
N ASN A 147 0.77 -13.86 5.37
CA ASN A 147 0.26 -12.54 4.98
C ASN A 147 -0.76 -12.64 3.83
N TRP A 148 -1.56 -11.60 3.66
CA TRP A 148 -2.49 -11.48 2.52
C TRP A 148 -2.46 -10.04 2.00
N PRO A 149 -2.51 -9.82 0.67
CA PRO A 149 -2.56 -10.81 -0.41
C PRO A 149 -1.21 -11.50 -0.73
N SER A 150 -1.22 -12.50 -1.61
CA SER A 150 -0.05 -13.29 -2.08
C SER A 150 0.61 -14.29 -1.12
N SER A 151 0.58 -14.09 0.20
CA SER A 151 1.06 -15.11 1.17
C SER A 151 2.51 -15.57 1.00
N VAL A 152 3.42 -14.64 0.65
CA VAL A 152 4.85 -14.90 0.45
C VAL A 152 5.68 -14.89 1.75
N TYR A 153 5.06 -14.47 2.85
CA TYR A 153 5.63 -14.44 4.19
C TYR A 153 4.74 -15.22 5.16
N ALA A 154 5.34 -16.00 6.04
CA ALA A 154 4.62 -16.75 7.08
C ALA A 154 5.36 -16.80 8.42
N THR A 155 4.61 -17.10 9.48
CA THR A 155 5.10 -17.30 10.85
C THR A 155 4.62 -18.64 11.36
N VAL A 156 5.43 -19.30 12.18
CA VAL A 156 5.10 -20.57 12.83
C VAL A 156 5.32 -20.45 14.34
N TYR A 157 4.31 -20.83 15.13
CA TYR A 157 4.32 -20.85 16.59
C TYR A 157 4.15 -22.26 17.13
N ASN A 158 4.73 -22.54 18.30
CA ASN A 158 4.71 -23.84 18.96
C ASN A 158 5.23 -24.97 18.05
N ALA A 159 6.28 -24.68 17.28
CA ALA A 159 6.80 -25.61 16.27
C ALA A 159 7.46 -26.84 16.90
N GLY A 160 7.09 -28.02 16.40
CA GLY A 160 7.71 -29.29 16.80
C GLY A 160 9.07 -29.55 16.11
N LYS A 161 9.82 -30.55 16.61
CA LYS A 161 11.09 -30.97 15.96
C LYS A 161 10.89 -31.49 14.53
N LYS A 162 9.71 -32.01 14.21
CA LYS A 162 9.39 -32.49 12.85
C LYS A 162 9.10 -31.33 11.90
N ASP A 163 8.49 -30.26 12.38
CA ASP A 163 8.17 -29.07 11.59
C ASP A 163 9.43 -28.46 11.00
N LEU A 164 10.49 -28.27 11.82
CA LEU A 164 11.75 -27.73 11.32
C LEU A 164 12.34 -28.60 10.19
N LYS A 165 12.35 -29.94 10.35
CA LYS A 165 12.84 -30.86 9.32
C LYS A 165 12.03 -30.82 8.03
N TYR A 166 10.73 -30.54 8.13
CA TYR A 166 9.87 -30.35 6.98
C TYR A 166 10.19 -29.02 6.29
N LEU A 167 10.22 -27.93 7.05
CA LEU A 167 10.44 -26.57 6.54
C LEU A 167 11.81 -26.40 5.88
N GLU A 168 12.87 -26.96 6.46
CA GLU A 168 14.23 -26.89 5.90
C GLU A 168 14.40 -27.68 4.60
N LYS A 169 13.52 -28.66 4.34
CA LYS A 169 13.57 -29.50 3.13
C LYS A 169 12.67 -29.00 2.01
N ASP A 170 11.74 -28.09 2.30
CA ASP A 170 10.80 -27.59 1.32
C ASP A 170 11.51 -26.67 0.32
N LYS A 171 11.51 -27.09 -0.94
CA LYS A 171 12.12 -26.33 -2.05
C LYS A 171 11.39 -25.04 -2.34
N ALA A 172 10.17 -24.83 -1.87
CA ALA A 172 9.41 -23.60 -2.02
C ALA A 172 9.82 -22.51 -1.01
N ILE A 173 10.55 -22.88 0.05
CA ILE A 173 10.99 -21.94 1.09
C ILE A 173 12.39 -21.42 0.74
N GLN A 174 12.52 -20.09 0.66
CA GLN A 174 13.80 -19.44 0.42
C GLN A 174 14.61 -19.31 1.70
N MET A 175 13.95 -18.94 2.81
CA MET A 175 14.61 -18.70 4.07
C MET A 175 13.69 -19.05 5.25
N VAL A 176 14.28 -19.70 6.24
CA VAL A 176 13.71 -19.93 7.58
C VAL A 176 14.54 -19.10 8.57
N ILE A 177 13.92 -18.12 9.23
CA ILE A 177 14.56 -17.29 10.24
C ILE A 177 14.18 -17.82 11.63
N PRO A 178 15.14 -18.28 12.44
CA PRO A 178 14.85 -18.87 13.75
C PRO A 178 14.64 -17.81 14.83
N TYR A 179 13.93 -18.21 15.90
CA TYR A 179 13.62 -17.41 17.09
C TYR A 179 14.82 -16.59 17.61
N GLU A 180 16.01 -17.18 17.76
CA GLU A 180 17.17 -16.46 18.31
C GLU A 180 17.58 -15.24 17.45
N ARG A 181 17.45 -15.35 16.13
CA ARG A 181 17.71 -14.23 15.22
C ARG A 181 16.60 -13.18 15.29
N LEU A 182 15.35 -13.59 15.47
CA LEU A 182 14.22 -12.69 15.66
C LEU A 182 14.33 -11.94 17.00
N LYS A 183 14.72 -12.64 18.06
CA LYS A 183 14.94 -12.09 19.41
C LYS A 183 16.05 -11.05 19.44
N ALA A 184 17.14 -11.26 18.69
CA ALA A 184 18.21 -10.26 18.56
C ALA A 184 17.77 -8.96 17.86
N MET A 185 16.63 -8.99 17.16
CA MET A 185 16.04 -7.85 16.47
C MET A 185 14.86 -7.20 17.19
N ALA A 186 14.43 -7.78 18.32
CA ALA A 186 13.33 -7.28 19.13
C ALA A 186 13.69 -5.96 19.81
N GLU A 187 12.72 -5.05 19.88
CA GLU A 187 12.88 -3.71 20.48
C GLU A 187 12.32 -3.66 21.91
N GLU A 188 11.36 -4.52 22.27
CA GLU A 188 10.73 -4.60 23.59
C GLU A 188 10.96 -5.97 24.28
N PRO A 189 11.24 -6.00 25.60
CA PRO A 189 11.52 -7.24 26.34
C PRO A 189 10.30 -8.15 26.57
N LYS A 190 9.08 -7.76 26.17
CA LYS A 190 7.82 -8.52 26.35
C LYS A 190 7.18 -8.97 25.03
N GLU A 191 7.93 -8.98 23.93
CA GLU A 191 7.43 -9.37 22.62
C GLU A 191 7.09 -10.86 22.53
N VAL A 192 5.93 -11.18 21.93
CA VAL A 192 5.59 -12.55 21.54
C VAL A 192 6.12 -12.78 20.13
N LEU A 193 7.22 -13.52 20.03
CA LEU A 193 7.87 -13.83 18.76
C LEU A 193 7.49 -15.25 18.29
N PRO A 194 7.39 -15.49 16.97
CA PRO A 194 7.23 -16.84 16.45
C PRO A 194 8.52 -17.65 16.61
N ASP A 195 8.40 -18.97 16.58
CA ASP A 195 9.57 -19.86 16.58
C ASP A 195 10.34 -19.74 15.27
N TYR A 196 9.59 -19.58 14.16
CA TYR A 196 10.15 -19.39 12.82
C TYR A 196 9.41 -18.32 12.02
N PHE A 197 10.17 -17.58 11.23
CA PHE A 197 9.67 -16.73 10.17
C PHE A 197 10.09 -17.29 8.81
N LEU A 198 9.13 -17.45 7.90
CA LEU A 198 9.30 -18.11 6.61
C LEU A 198 9.18 -17.10 5.48
N ILE A 199 10.06 -17.26 4.49
CA ILE A 199 10.04 -16.50 3.24
C ILE A 199 9.91 -17.49 2.09
N ALA A 200 8.83 -17.38 1.31
CA ALA A 200 8.64 -18.18 0.11
C ALA A 200 9.62 -17.74 -0.99
N ARG A 201 10.09 -18.67 -1.82
CA ARG A 201 10.82 -18.34 -3.06
C ARG A 201 9.93 -17.54 -4.01
N ARG A 202 10.52 -16.77 -4.92
CA ARG A 202 9.77 -16.07 -5.98
C ARG A 202 8.92 -17.08 -6.75
N GLY A 203 7.65 -16.73 -7.00
CA GLY A 203 6.67 -17.63 -7.63
C GLY A 203 5.96 -18.59 -6.66
N TYR A 204 6.36 -18.67 -5.39
CA TYR A 204 5.75 -19.56 -4.41
C TYR A 204 4.95 -18.79 -3.35
N ALA A 205 3.92 -19.43 -2.82
CA ALA A 205 3.09 -18.91 -1.73
C ALA A 205 2.87 -19.95 -0.63
N PHE A 206 2.50 -19.46 0.55
CA PHE A 206 2.01 -20.27 1.66
C PHE A 206 0.48 -20.31 1.66
N SER A 207 -0.10 -21.43 2.07
CA SER A 207 -1.55 -21.57 2.22
C SER A 207 -1.89 -22.56 3.33
N LYS A 208 -3.19 -22.65 3.65
CA LYS A 208 -3.82 -23.74 4.43
C LYS A 208 -4.60 -24.72 3.53
N SER A 209 -4.43 -24.59 2.21
CA SER A 209 -5.01 -25.45 1.19
C SER A 209 -4.08 -25.52 -0.02
N ASN A 210 -4.17 -26.59 -0.80
CA ASN A 210 -3.41 -26.72 -2.05
C ASN A 210 -4.00 -25.94 -3.23
N VAL A 211 -4.99 -25.06 -2.99
CA VAL A 211 -5.66 -24.30 -4.05
C VAL A 211 -5.26 -22.82 -3.94
N PRO A 212 -4.70 -22.22 -5.01
CA PRO A 212 -4.39 -20.80 -5.02
C PRO A 212 -5.65 -19.94 -4.88
N THR A 213 -5.55 -18.90 -4.06
CA THR A 213 -6.60 -17.85 -3.94
C THR A 213 -6.31 -16.63 -4.82
N SER A 214 -5.19 -16.66 -5.56
CA SER A 214 -4.75 -15.61 -6.48
C SER A 214 -4.00 -16.25 -7.65
N TYR A 215 -3.91 -15.55 -8.78
CA TYR A 215 -3.15 -16.03 -9.95
C TYR A 215 -1.66 -15.70 -9.88
N SER A 216 -1.30 -14.65 -9.14
CA SER A 216 0.07 -14.17 -8.99
C SER A 216 0.42 -13.91 -7.53
N VAL A 217 1.73 -13.84 -7.26
CA VAL A 217 2.32 -13.50 -5.96
C VAL A 217 3.28 -12.34 -6.09
N ASN A 218 3.47 -11.59 -5.00
CA ASN A 218 4.49 -10.54 -4.95
C ASN A 218 5.89 -11.04 -5.31
N ALA A 219 6.56 -10.31 -6.20
CA ALA A 219 7.93 -10.60 -6.64
C ALA A 219 8.98 -10.44 -5.51
N ARG A 220 8.64 -9.69 -4.45
CA ARG A 220 9.58 -9.23 -3.42
C ARG A 220 10.81 -8.55 -4.04
N ASP A 221 10.56 -7.59 -4.93
CA ASP A 221 11.63 -6.82 -5.56
C ASP A 221 12.35 -5.96 -4.51
N VAL A 222 13.64 -6.21 -4.34
CA VAL A 222 14.53 -5.51 -3.40
C VAL A 222 14.84 -4.09 -3.83
N GLU A 223 14.56 -3.79 -5.09
CA GLU A 223 14.84 -2.57 -5.79
C GLU A 223 13.62 -2.21 -6.63
N ILE A 224 13.19 -0.95 -6.57
CA ILE A 224 12.01 -0.46 -7.26
C ILE A 224 12.31 0.82 -8.05
N PRO A 225 11.60 1.07 -9.15
CA PRO A 225 11.81 2.27 -9.96
C PRO A 225 11.22 3.51 -9.27
N ILE A 226 11.95 4.63 -9.33
CA ILE A 226 11.51 5.91 -8.78
C ILE A 226 11.94 7.09 -9.66
N ILE A 227 11.06 8.07 -9.79
CA ILE A 227 11.31 9.41 -10.30
C ILE A 227 11.16 10.39 -9.15
N ALA A 228 12.17 11.21 -8.92
CA ALA A 228 12.15 12.27 -7.94
C ALA A 228 13.10 13.41 -8.36
N PRO A 229 12.94 14.63 -7.83
CA PRO A 229 13.80 15.77 -8.18
C PRO A 229 15.28 15.59 -7.83
N GLN A 230 15.57 14.69 -6.89
CA GLN A 230 16.92 14.28 -6.52
C GLN A 230 16.90 12.77 -6.25
N PRO A 231 18.05 12.08 -6.42
CA PRO A 231 18.13 10.64 -6.17
C PRO A 231 17.67 10.25 -4.76
N ILE A 232 16.90 9.17 -4.68
CA ILE A 232 16.41 8.55 -3.46
C ILE A 232 16.96 7.13 -3.43
N ASN A 233 17.77 6.81 -2.42
CA ASN A 233 18.48 5.53 -2.36
C ASN A 233 17.66 4.44 -1.65
N ARG A 234 16.66 4.82 -0.84
CA ARG A 234 15.78 3.90 -0.10
C ARG A 234 14.40 4.50 0.09
N VAL A 235 13.37 3.65 0.14
CA VAL A 235 11.96 4.06 0.23
C VAL A 235 11.64 4.97 1.43
N SER A 236 12.32 4.79 2.57
CA SER A 236 12.14 5.64 3.76
C SER A 236 12.61 7.09 3.57
N GLN A 237 13.39 7.39 2.54
CA GLN A 237 13.80 8.77 2.23
C GLN A 237 12.71 9.58 1.50
N VAL A 238 11.67 8.92 0.95
CA VAL A 238 10.59 9.58 0.19
C VAL A 238 9.86 10.63 1.02
N ALA A 239 9.44 10.28 2.24
CA ALA A 239 8.74 11.23 3.11
C ALA A 239 9.61 12.44 3.45
N LYS A 240 10.92 12.25 3.66
CA LYS A 240 11.87 13.33 3.94
C LYS A 240 11.97 14.28 2.74
N MET A 241 12.05 13.74 1.53
CA MET A 241 12.06 14.53 0.29
C MET A 241 10.78 15.37 0.17
N ALA A 242 9.61 14.73 0.26
CA ALA A 242 8.32 15.41 0.15
C ALA A 242 8.17 16.53 1.21
N LYS A 243 8.49 16.23 2.47
CA LYS A 243 8.46 17.21 3.57
C LYS A 243 9.40 18.39 3.32
N SER A 244 10.60 18.16 2.78
CA SER A 244 11.55 19.21 2.43
C SER A 244 11.03 20.14 1.32
N LEU A 245 10.40 19.57 0.28
CA LEU A 245 9.81 20.35 -0.81
C LEU A 245 8.63 21.19 -0.34
N LEU A 246 7.75 20.60 0.48
CA LEU A 246 6.62 21.30 1.10
C LEU A 246 7.07 22.46 2.00
N HIS A 247 8.14 22.25 2.78
CA HIS A 247 8.73 23.31 3.61
C HIS A 247 9.20 24.52 2.77
N ARG A 248 9.68 24.25 1.55
CA ARG A 248 10.06 25.26 0.55
C ARG A 248 8.87 25.82 -0.25
N ARG A 249 7.64 25.62 0.23
CA ARG A 249 6.38 26.09 -0.38
C ARG A 249 6.15 25.56 -1.79
N LYS A 250 6.70 24.38 -2.12
CA LYS A 250 6.39 23.69 -3.38
C LYS A 250 5.17 22.79 -3.20
N ARG A 251 4.40 22.62 -4.27
CA ARG A 251 3.35 21.62 -4.35
C ARG A 251 3.99 20.28 -4.70
N VAL A 252 3.64 19.21 -3.98
CA VAL A 252 4.25 17.89 -4.15
C VAL A 252 3.18 16.83 -4.42
N ALA A 253 3.38 16.01 -5.44
CA ALA A 253 2.56 14.84 -5.71
C ALA A 253 3.37 13.55 -5.44
N LEU A 254 2.92 12.72 -4.51
CA LEU A 254 3.44 11.37 -4.32
C LEU A 254 2.54 10.40 -5.08
N ILE A 255 3.07 9.73 -6.09
CA ILE A 255 2.34 8.87 -7.02
C ILE A 255 2.88 7.44 -6.91
N ILE A 256 2.02 6.51 -6.50
CA ILE A 256 2.36 5.10 -6.33
C ILE A 256 1.68 4.27 -7.42
N LEU A 257 2.49 3.52 -8.16
CA LEU A 257 2.07 2.63 -9.23
C LEU A 257 2.18 1.19 -8.71
N GLU A 258 1.08 0.63 -8.19
CA GLU A 258 1.14 -0.71 -7.61
C GLU A 258 1.28 -1.80 -8.67
N GLY A 259 2.12 -2.80 -8.40
CA GLY A 259 2.38 -3.91 -9.31
C GLY A 259 3.34 -3.56 -10.45
N VAL A 260 3.85 -2.33 -10.52
CA VAL A 260 4.80 -1.91 -11.55
C VAL A 260 6.24 -2.14 -11.09
N SER A 261 6.94 -3.00 -11.83
CA SER A 261 8.36 -3.31 -11.64
C SER A 261 9.26 -2.45 -12.54
N SER A 262 10.58 -2.50 -12.35
CA SER A 262 11.51 -1.74 -13.20
C SER A 262 11.41 -2.08 -14.70
N PRO A 263 11.27 -3.36 -15.12
CA PRO A 263 10.99 -3.71 -16.51
C PRO A 263 9.73 -3.07 -17.13
N ASP A 264 8.69 -2.85 -16.32
CA ASP A 264 7.42 -2.29 -16.77
C ASP A 264 7.38 -0.75 -16.70
N PHE A 265 8.38 -0.14 -16.08
CA PHE A 265 8.40 1.29 -15.82
C PHE A 265 8.84 2.08 -17.07
N ARG A 266 7.91 2.82 -17.67
CA ARG A 266 8.07 3.40 -19.02
C ARG A 266 8.98 4.62 -19.11
N TRP A 267 9.17 5.33 -18.01
CA TRP A 267 9.94 6.57 -17.99
C TRP A 267 11.37 6.34 -17.49
N THR A 268 12.28 7.23 -17.86
CA THR A 268 13.64 7.23 -17.30
C THR A 268 13.56 7.44 -15.80
N HIS A 269 14.17 6.54 -15.04
CA HIS A 269 14.02 6.47 -13.60
C HIS A 269 15.34 6.11 -12.92
N HIS A 270 15.39 6.32 -11.61
CA HIS A 270 16.41 5.77 -10.73
C HIS A 270 15.88 4.52 -10.05
N ILE A 271 16.79 3.70 -9.57
CA ILE A 271 16.47 2.56 -8.72
C ILE A 271 16.63 2.97 -7.27
N CYS A 272 15.69 2.52 -6.43
CA CYS A 272 15.65 2.78 -5.00
C CYS A 272 15.50 1.47 -4.25
N SER A 273 16.24 1.31 -3.15
CA SER A 273 16.10 0.14 -2.29
C SER A 273 14.72 0.09 -1.64
N ASN A 274 14.04 -1.04 -1.83
CA ASN A 274 12.76 -1.40 -1.23
C ASN A 274 12.96 -2.40 -0.07
N THR A 275 14.13 -2.38 0.54
CA THR A 275 14.46 -3.28 1.64
C THR A 275 14.84 -2.51 2.89
N TYR A 276 14.65 -3.19 4.02
CA TYR A 276 15.36 -2.88 5.22
C TYR A 276 15.91 -4.19 5.81
N SER A 277 17.21 -4.23 6.08
CA SER A 277 17.88 -5.44 6.60
C SER A 277 17.57 -6.65 5.69
N TRP A 278 16.89 -7.68 6.20
CA TRP A 278 16.49 -8.87 5.45
C TRP A 278 15.08 -8.78 4.84
N PHE A 279 14.30 -7.75 5.18
CA PHE A 279 12.90 -7.62 4.81
C PHE A 279 12.76 -6.80 3.53
N THR A 280 11.95 -7.32 2.60
CA THR A 280 11.51 -6.58 1.41
C THR A 280 10.06 -6.13 1.60
N TYR A 281 9.81 -4.84 1.48
CA TYR A 281 8.45 -4.31 1.56
C TYR A 281 7.59 -4.81 0.38
N LEU A 282 6.36 -5.21 0.68
CA LEU A 282 5.35 -5.58 -0.32
C LEU A 282 4.50 -4.34 -0.69
N PRO A 283 3.83 -4.32 -1.86
CA PRO A 283 2.90 -3.27 -2.29
C PRO A 283 1.62 -3.22 -1.42
N GLU A 284 1.83 -2.92 -0.14
CA GLU A 284 0.91 -3.14 0.97
C GLU A 284 1.16 -2.06 2.05
N GLU A 285 0.45 -2.19 3.17
CA GLU A 285 0.43 -1.32 4.34
C GLU A 285 1.81 -0.75 4.70
N LEU A 286 2.82 -1.63 4.85
CA LEU A 286 4.13 -1.24 5.36
C LEU A 286 4.92 -0.39 4.37
N GLN A 287 4.86 -0.69 3.06
CA GLN A 287 5.52 0.13 2.06
C GLN A 287 4.88 1.52 2.02
N TYR A 288 3.55 1.57 1.99
CA TYR A 288 2.78 2.81 2.01
C TYR A 288 3.12 3.68 3.24
N LEU A 289 3.14 3.07 4.43
CA LEU A 289 3.52 3.76 5.66
C LEU A 289 4.97 4.24 5.62
N THR A 290 5.90 3.43 5.10
CA THR A 290 7.32 3.79 4.95
C THR A 290 7.48 5.03 4.06
N LEU A 291 6.83 5.02 2.90
CA LEU A 291 6.85 6.13 1.93
C LEU A 291 6.31 7.43 2.52
N CYS A 292 5.26 7.36 3.35
CA CYS A 292 4.59 8.54 3.89
C CYS A 292 5.14 9.03 5.24
N THR A 293 5.70 8.16 6.07
CA THR A 293 6.26 8.55 7.37
C THR A 293 7.77 8.82 7.27
N GLY A 294 8.45 8.04 6.43
CA GLY A 294 9.90 7.96 6.34
C GLY A 294 10.51 7.07 7.42
N TRP A 295 9.67 6.32 8.13
CA TRP A 295 10.12 5.34 9.10
C TRP A 295 10.48 4.08 8.35
N ASP A 296 11.71 3.62 8.56
CA ASP A 296 11.97 2.21 8.34
C ASP A 296 11.13 1.45 9.37
N PHE A 297 10.45 0.37 8.97
CA PHE A 297 9.66 -0.47 9.89
C PHE A 297 10.36 -1.80 10.21
N PRO A 298 11.60 -1.77 10.74
CA PRO A 298 12.38 -2.99 10.78
C PRO A 298 12.12 -3.89 11.98
N SER A 299 11.55 -3.32 13.04
CA SER A 299 11.67 -3.90 14.37
C SER A 299 10.52 -3.64 15.34
N TYR A 300 9.42 -2.97 14.95
CA TYR A 300 8.27 -2.88 15.88
C TYR A 300 7.40 -4.15 15.81
N HIS A 301 8.04 -5.24 16.25
CA HIS A 301 7.60 -6.59 16.58
C HIS A 301 7.44 -7.56 15.40
N ILE A 302 8.38 -7.51 14.45
CA ILE A 302 8.52 -8.18 13.13
C ILE A 302 7.33 -8.03 12.18
N PHE A 303 6.12 -7.93 12.70
CA PHE A 303 4.84 -7.78 12.02
C PHE A 303 3.64 -7.54 12.99
N TYR A 304 3.88 -7.46 14.30
CA TYR A 304 2.98 -7.39 15.47
C TYR A 304 1.75 -8.33 15.56
N ARG A 305 1.50 -9.13 14.53
CA ARG A 305 1.28 -10.58 14.55
C ARG A 305 1.16 -11.20 13.15
N PHE A 306 1.40 -10.43 12.08
CA PHE A 306 1.07 -10.55 10.64
C PHE A 306 -0.10 -11.36 10.10
N CYS A 307 -0.68 -12.29 10.85
CA CYS A 307 -1.81 -13.10 10.41
C CYS A 307 -2.47 -13.88 11.56
N SER A 308 -2.15 -13.59 12.83
CA SER A 308 -2.90 -14.19 13.94
C SER A 308 -4.29 -13.54 14.07
N PRO A 309 -5.38 -14.31 14.22
CA PRO A 309 -6.73 -13.77 14.38
C PRO A 309 -6.95 -12.95 15.66
N LYS A 310 -6.02 -12.97 16.65
CA LYS A 310 -6.26 -12.30 17.94
C LYS A 310 -5.89 -10.82 18.01
N TYR A 311 -5.13 -10.26 17.05
CA TYR A 311 -4.87 -8.81 16.99
C TYR A 311 -5.08 -8.27 15.58
N SER A 312 -5.96 -7.27 15.48
CA SER A 312 -6.34 -6.67 14.20
C SER A 312 -5.31 -5.65 13.71
N PHE A 313 -5.27 -5.44 12.40
CA PHE A 313 -4.47 -4.38 11.77
C PHE A 313 -4.76 -2.98 12.35
N ASN A 314 -6.00 -2.70 12.77
CA ASN A 314 -6.36 -1.42 13.41
C ASN A 314 -5.64 -1.22 14.75
N THR A 315 -5.45 -2.29 15.52
CA THR A 315 -4.70 -2.24 16.78
C THR A 315 -3.25 -1.83 16.54
N PHE A 316 -2.65 -2.33 15.45
CA PHE A 316 -1.30 -1.94 15.03
C PHE A 316 -1.21 -0.46 14.68
N LEU A 317 -2.12 0.06 13.86
CA LEU A 317 -2.13 1.47 13.47
C LEU A 317 -2.28 2.42 14.66
N ASN A 318 -3.15 2.08 15.62
CA ASN A 318 -3.35 2.88 16.83
C ASN A 318 -2.06 2.99 17.67
N LYS A 319 -1.28 1.90 17.77
CA LYS A 319 0.01 1.92 18.48
C LYS A 319 1.05 2.79 17.80
N LEU A 320 1.08 2.81 16.47
CA LEU A 320 2.02 3.66 15.72
C LEU A 320 1.79 5.15 15.96
N ASN A 321 0.61 5.54 16.46
CA ASN A 321 0.21 6.91 16.73
C ASN A 321 0.61 7.83 15.56
N LEU A 322 0.10 7.52 14.35
CA LEU A 322 0.51 8.12 13.08
C LEU A 322 0.19 9.62 12.94
N GLU A 323 -0.55 10.18 13.91
CA GLU A 323 -0.96 11.58 13.92
C GLU A 323 0.25 12.53 13.83
N GLY A 324 0.24 13.43 12.82
CA GLY A 324 1.29 14.41 12.56
C GLY A 324 2.61 13.85 12.00
N LYS A 325 2.69 12.54 11.76
CA LYS A 325 3.91 11.84 11.31
C LYS A 325 3.97 11.61 9.81
N THR A 326 2.82 11.41 9.16
CA THR A 326 2.74 11.27 7.70
C THR A 326 3.03 12.59 6.99
N VAL A 327 3.27 12.56 5.67
CA VAL A 327 3.45 13.79 4.87
C VAL A 327 2.17 14.64 4.89
N GLY A 328 1.00 14.03 4.69
CA GLY A 328 -0.28 14.73 4.58
C GLY A 328 -0.79 15.32 5.91
N SER A 329 -0.44 14.73 7.05
CA SER A 329 -0.97 15.14 8.37
C SER A 329 -0.28 16.37 8.99
N LYS A 330 0.58 17.07 8.24
CA LYS A 330 1.32 18.23 8.76
C LYS A 330 0.43 19.46 8.89
N ILE A 331 0.51 20.10 10.06
CA ILE A 331 -0.21 21.35 10.35
C ILE A 331 0.16 22.41 9.30
N ASN A 332 -0.85 23.13 8.80
CA ASN A 332 -0.76 24.19 7.78
C ASN A 332 -0.37 23.70 6.36
N ILE A 333 -0.48 22.41 6.08
CA ILE A 333 -0.43 21.86 4.73
C ILE A 333 -1.84 21.46 4.34
N ARG A 334 -2.34 21.93 3.19
CA ARG A 334 -3.55 21.38 2.58
C ARG A 334 -3.17 20.10 1.86
N SER A 335 -3.86 19.02 2.15
CA SER A 335 -3.51 17.72 1.58
C SER A 335 -4.73 16.94 1.10
N ALA A 336 -4.58 16.31 -0.06
CA ALA A 336 -5.59 15.42 -0.62
C ALA A 336 -4.97 14.07 -1.00
N ALA A 337 -5.75 13.00 -0.88
CA ALA A 337 -5.37 11.66 -1.29
C ALA A 337 -6.47 11.04 -2.16
N ILE A 338 -6.09 10.48 -3.31
CA ILE A 338 -7.00 9.80 -4.22
C ILE A 338 -6.40 8.44 -4.56
N GLY A 339 -7.17 7.36 -4.47
CA GLY A 339 -6.64 6.05 -4.84
C GLY A 339 -7.67 4.95 -5.02
N SER A 340 -7.27 3.94 -5.79
CA SER A 340 -8.00 2.68 -5.93
C SER A 340 -7.64 1.65 -4.86
N ARG A 341 -6.82 2.02 -3.88
CA ARG A 341 -6.50 1.15 -2.74
C ARG A 341 -7.36 1.49 -1.55
N ARG A 342 -8.31 0.59 -1.25
CA ARG A 342 -9.19 0.71 -0.09
C ARG A 342 -8.40 0.72 1.22
N ASN A 343 -8.83 1.57 2.15
CA ASN A 343 -8.24 1.79 3.47
C ASN A 343 -6.80 2.35 3.47
N LEU A 344 -5.91 1.90 2.57
CA LEU A 344 -4.51 2.35 2.58
C LEU A 344 -4.34 3.80 2.15
N THR A 345 -5.16 4.27 1.21
CA THR A 345 -5.08 5.63 0.67
C THR A 345 -5.24 6.67 1.79
N HIS A 346 -6.28 6.56 2.62
CA HIS A 346 -6.50 7.51 3.70
C HIS A 346 -5.56 7.28 4.89
N LEU A 347 -5.29 6.01 5.26
CA LEU A 347 -4.47 5.67 6.43
C LEU A 347 -3.01 6.08 6.26
N ALA A 348 -2.41 5.79 5.10
CA ALA A 348 -0.99 6.02 4.89
C ALA A 348 -0.68 7.48 4.58
N SER A 349 -1.54 8.16 3.79
CA SER A 349 -1.32 9.57 3.45
C SER A 349 -1.47 10.48 4.68
N GLY A 350 -2.45 10.18 5.55
CA GLY A 350 -2.90 11.07 6.62
C GLY A 350 -3.41 12.41 6.10
N ALA A 351 -3.92 12.44 4.87
CA ALA A 351 -4.39 13.67 4.21
C ALA A 351 -5.65 14.25 4.88
N ASP A 352 -5.93 15.52 4.60
CA ASP A 352 -7.11 16.24 5.11
C ASP A 352 -8.38 15.67 4.50
N ILE A 353 -8.31 15.35 3.20
CA ILE A 353 -9.38 14.78 2.39
C ILE A 353 -8.81 13.57 1.68
N ALA A 354 -9.41 12.40 1.88
CA ALA A 354 -9.09 11.21 1.11
C ALA A 354 -10.32 10.68 0.39
N ILE A 355 -10.19 10.40 -0.90
CA ILE A 355 -11.21 9.80 -1.76
C ILE A 355 -10.67 8.46 -2.23
N GLU A 356 -11.31 7.37 -1.82
CA GLU A 356 -10.90 6.03 -2.19
C GLU A 356 -12.05 5.22 -2.78
N CYS A 357 -11.69 4.15 -3.49
CA CYS A 357 -12.66 3.13 -3.87
C CYS A 357 -13.40 2.57 -2.64
N GLY A 358 -14.66 2.21 -2.83
CA GLY A 358 -15.55 1.69 -1.80
C GLY A 358 -15.53 0.16 -1.74
N TYR A 359 -16.65 -0.44 -1.34
CA TYR A 359 -16.85 -1.86 -1.59
C TYR A 359 -17.22 -1.98 -3.08
N SER A 360 -16.45 -2.69 -3.89
CA SER A 360 -16.94 -3.09 -5.21
C SER A 360 -16.43 -4.47 -5.57
N CYS A 361 -17.36 -5.24 -6.12
CA CYS A 361 -17.37 -6.67 -6.40
C CYS A 361 -16.19 -7.18 -7.23
#